data_AF-A0A261A196-F1
#
_entry.id   AF-A0A261A196-F1
#
_cell.length_a   1.000
_cell.length_b   1.000
_cell.length_c   1.000
_cell.angle_alpha   90.00
_cell.angle_beta   90.00
_cell.angle_gamma   90.00
#
_symmetry.space_group_name_H-M   'P 1'
#
loop_
_entity.id
_entity.type
_entity.pdbx_description
1 polymer ?
#
loop_
_entity_poly.entity_id
_entity_poly.type
_entity_poly.pdbx_seq_one_letter_code
_entity_poly.pdbx_strand_id
1 'polypeptide(L)'
;MLAVDGHFPCDESGEVEFASLSYGRLWPSLIEKAVAKRRGGYHKLDGTCPALAFQYLTGASYVNVSLNKDTDLDMLWKKLEEFQSFGYLMVIGTDSKPKNKKISMKGLQQDHAYALLELRVHEGYRLVLVGCPSGSKWKGKRSNLPIYKDEVMKGWSEIEKN
;
A
#
# COMPACT_ATOMS: atom_id res chain seq x y z
N MET A 1 18.94 -15.89 -11.02
CA MET A 1 18.75 -14.49 -11.45
C MET A 1 17.49 -14.42 -12.29
N LEU A 2 16.61 -13.44 -12.04
CA LEU A 2 15.36 -13.26 -12.81
C LEU A 2 15.53 -12.05 -13.73
N ALA A 3 15.44 -12.26 -15.04
CA ALA A 3 15.51 -11.20 -16.05
C ALA A 3 14.12 -10.90 -16.62
N VAL A 4 13.83 -9.62 -16.86
CA VAL A 4 12.62 -9.13 -17.52
C VAL A 4 13.02 -8.12 -18.61
N ASP A 5 12.39 -8.20 -19.76
CA ASP A 5 12.54 -7.22 -20.85
C ASP A 5 11.55 -6.05 -20.70
N GLY A 6 11.60 -5.08 -21.63
CA GLY A 6 10.77 -3.87 -21.63
C GLY A 6 9.40 -3.99 -22.32
N HIS A 7 8.94 -5.17 -22.71
CA HIS A 7 7.60 -5.32 -23.31
C HIS A 7 6.54 -5.45 -22.24
N PHE A 8 5.60 -4.51 -22.16
CA PHE A 8 4.52 -4.54 -21.19
C PHE A 8 3.19 -4.89 -21.84
N PRO A 9 2.26 -5.55 -21.12
CA PRO A 9 0.88 -5.65 -21.55
C PRO A 9 0.27 -4.25 -21.68
N CYS A 10 -0.30 -3.98 -22.84
CA CYS A 10 -1.01 -2.75 -23.14
C CYS A 10 -2.45 -3.08 -23.53
N ASP A 11 -3.36 -2.15 -23.23
CA ASP A 11 -4.75 -2.24 -23.64
C ASP A 11 -4.91 -1.90 -25.14
N GLU A 12 -6.16 -1.91 -25.62
CA GLU A 12 -6.50 -1.56 -27.01
C GLU A 12 -6.08 -0.14 -27.41
N SER A 13 -5.87 0.76 -26.44
CA SER A 13 -5.40 2.12 -26.66
C SER A 13 -3.87 2.27 -26.64
N GLY A 14 -3.15 1.19 -26.31
CA GLY A 14 -1.69 1.17 -26.19
C GLY A 14 -1.17 1.58 -24.81
N GLU A 15 -2.06 1.81 -23.85
CA GLU A 15 -1.70 2.18 -22.48
C GLU A 15 -1.40 0.92 -21.64
N VAL A 16 -0.41 1.02 -20.75
CA VAL A 16 0.00 -0.11 -19.90
C VAL A 16 -1.12 -0.50 -18.92
N GLU A 17 -1.53 -1.77 -18.92
CA GLU A 17 -2.72 -2.23 -18.19
C GLU A 17 -2.53 -2.41 -16.66
N PHE A 18 -1.31 -2.67 -16.21
CA PHE A 18 -1.03 -3.04 -14.81
C PHE A 18 -0.40 -1.87 -14.03
N ALA A 19 0.62 -2.11 -13.20
CA ALA A 19 1.29 -1.06 -12.45
C ALA A 19 1.75 0.05 -13.40
N SER A 20 1.12 1.21 -13.26
CA SER A 20 1.27 2.31 -14.21
C SER A 20 2.52 3.15 -13.95
N LEU A 21 2.98 3.81 -15.01
CA LEU A 21 4.09 4.74 -15.01
C LEU A 21 3.68 6.04 -14.31
N SER A 22 3.74 6.07 -12.99
CA SER A 22 3.61 7.35 -12.28
C SER A 22 4.85 8.20 -12.55
N TYR A 23 4.67 9.40 -13.09
CA TYR A 23 5.74 10.36 -13.36
C TYR A 23 6.86 9.83 -14.27
N GLY A 24 6.53 8.99 -15.26
CA GLY A 24 7.53 8.46 -16.21
C GLY A 24 8.52 7.45 -15.61
N ARG A 25 8.23 6.90 -14.43
CA ARG A 25 9.11 5.95 -13.75
C ARG A 25 8.72 4.51 -14.09
N LEU A 26 9.63 3.78 -14.74
CA LEU A 26 9.43 2.40 -15.24
C LEU A 26 9.61 1.31 -14.16
N TRP A 27 10.31 1.63 -13.08
CA TRP A 27 10.68 0.64 -12.07
C TRP A 27 9.49 -0.11 -11.42
N PRO A 28 8.31 0.50 -11.16
CA PRO A 28 7.20 -0.25 -10.55
C PRO A 28 6.69 -1.35 -11.48
N SER A 29 6.52 -1.03 -12.76
CA SER A 29 6.07 -1.98 -13.79
C SER A 29 7.07 -3.12 -13.99
N LEU A 30 8.37 -2.83 -13.93
CA LEU A 30 9.42 -3.86 -14.01
C LEU A 30 9.38 -4.82 -12.82
N ILE A 31 9.20 -4.30 -11.61
CA ILE A 31 9.07 -5.12 -10.39
C ILE A 31 7.82 -6.00 -10.49
N GLU A 32 6.68 -5.44 -10.83
CA GLU A 32 5.43 -6.21 -10.97
C GLU A 32 5.56 -7.29 -12.05
N LYS A 33 6.15 -6.97 -13.21
CA LYS A 33 6.44 -7.93 -14.28
C LYS A 33 7.33 -9.07 -13.80
N ALA A 34 8.35 -8.77 -12.99
CA ALA A 34 9.24 -9.78 -12.42
C ALA A 34 8.46 -10.72 -11.48
N VAL A 35 7.63 -10.18 -10.60
CA VAL A 35 6.79 -10.99 -9.70
C VAL A 35 5.78 -11.83 -10.50
N ALA A 36 5.12 -11.25 -11.51
CA ALA A 36 4.22 -11.95 -12.43
C ALA A 36 4.94 -13.12 -13.12
N LYS A 37 6.12 -12.89 -13.70
CA LYS A 37 6.93 -13.92 -14.35
C LYS A 37 7.26 -15.07 -13.41
N ARG A 38 7.65 -14.78 -12.17
CA ARG A 38 7.93 -15.80 -11.15
C ARG A 38 6.69 -16.63 -10.78
N ARG A 39 5.51 -16.01 -10.78
CA ARG A 39 4.24 -16.66 -10.41
C ARG A 39 3.54 -17.37 -11.57
N GLY A 40 4.02 -17.21 -12.80
CA GLY A 40 3.43 -17.83 -14.00
C GLY A 40 2.44 -16.94 -14.76
N GLY A 41 2.46 -15.62 -14.54
CA GLY A 41 1.70 -14.62 -15.29
C GLY A 41 0.98 -13.60 -14.41
N TYR A 42 0.56 -12.48 -15.01
CA TYR A 42 -0.13 -11.38 -14.31
C TYR A 42 -1.45 -11.81 -13.65
N HIS A 43 -2.21 -12.69 -14.29
CA HIS A 43 -3.45 -13.26 -13.74
C HIS A 43 -3.27 -13.99 -12.39
N LYS A 44 -2.03 -14.34 -12.00
CA LYS A 44 -1.70 -14.96 -10.70
C LYS A 44 -1.45 -13.94 -9.59
N LEU A 45 -1.47 -12.64 -9.88
CA LEU A 45 -1.30 -11.55 -8.91
C LEU A 45 -2.63 -11.12 -8.29
N ASP A 46 -3.74 -11.35 -9.00
CA ASP A 46 -5.07 -10.99 -8.55
C ASP A 46 -5.49 -11.74 -7.27
N GLY A 47 -6.17 -11.02 -6.36
CA GLY A 47 -6.66 -11.56 -5.09
C GLY A 47 -5.60 -12.07 -4.10
N THR A 48 -4.33 -11.69 -4.28
CA THR A 48 -3.25 -12.17 -3.41
C THR A 48 -3.17 -11.40 -2.09
N CYS A 49 -2.71 -12.08 -1.02
CA CYS A 49 -2.45 -11.42 0.26
C CYS A 49 -1.36 -10.35 0.08
N PRO A 50 -1.62 -9.07 0.43
CA PRO A 50 -0.64 -8.00 0.22
C PRO A 50 0.70 -8.23 0.93
N ALA A 51 0.70 -8.94 2.06
CA ALA A 51 1.92 -9.28 2.79
C ALA A 51 2.88 -10.20 1.99
N LEU A 52 2.35 -10.99 1.04
CA LEU A 52 3.20 -11.79 0.14
C LEU A 52 4.07 -10.91 -0.75
N ALA A 53 3.62 -9.71 -1.10
CA ALA A 53 4.43 -8.78 -1.87
C ALA A 53 5.71 -8.40 -1.10
N PHE A 54 5.60 -8.17 0.21
CA PHE A 54 6.79 -7.92 1.04
C PHE A 54 7.73 -9.11 1.06
N GLN A 55 7.21 -10.33 1.23
CA GLN A 55 8.05 -11.53 1.17
C GLN A 55 8.76 -11.68 -0.18
N TYR A 56 8.12 -11.31 -1.30
CA TYR A 56 8.76 -11.35 -2.61
C TYR A 56 9.86 -10.31 -2.79
N LEU A 57 9.71 -9.14 -2.19
CA LEU A 57 10.66 -8.04 -2.32
C LEU A 57 11.81 -8.12 -1.31
N THR A 58 11.56 -8.63 -0.11
CA THR A 58 12.52 -8.62 0.99
C THR A 58 13.04 -10.01 1.35
N GLY A 59 12.32 -11.08 0.98
CA GLY A 59 12.57 -12.44 1.45
C GLY A 59 12.18 -12.69 2.91
N ALA A 60 11.75 -11.66 3.65
CA ALA A 60 11.42 -11.77 5.06
C ALA A 60 10.05 -12.45 5.29
N SER A 61 9.92 -13.12 6.42
CA SER A 61 8.62 -13.60 6.91
C SER A 61 7.71 -12.43 7.27
N TYR A 62 6.40 -12.67 7.24
CA TYR A 62 5.39 -11.69 7.62
C TYR A 62 4.48 -12.24 8.72
N VAL A 63 3.84 -11.33 9.44
CA VAL A 63 2.80 -11.63 10.43
C VAL A 63 1.51 -10.98 9.98
N ASN A 64 0.42 -11.76 9.93
CA ASN A 64 -0.92 -11.23 9.67
C ASN A 64 -1.66 -11.05 10.99
N VAL A 65 -2.30 -9.90 11.16
CA VAL A 65 -3.16 -9.59 12.30
C VAL A 65 -4.57 -9.35 11.78
N SER A 66 -5.52 -10.21 12.15
CA SER A 66 -6.92 -10.04 11.79
C SER A 66 -7.62 -9.11 12.77
N LEU A 67 -8.18 -8.02 12.27
CA LEU A 67 -8.93 -7.06 13.07
C LEU A 67 -10.40 -7.49 13.16
N ASN A 68 -10.95 -7.50 14.36
CA ASN A 68 -12.35 -7.80 14.65
C ASN A 68 -12.86 -6.92 15.81
N LYS A 69 -14.11 -7.13 16.23
CA LYS A 69 -14.74 -6.33 17.29
C LYS A 69 -14.10 -6.53 18.68
N ASP A 70 -13.46 -7.68 18.89
CA ASP A 70 -12.84 -8.09 20.15
C ASP A 70 -11.34 -7.79 20.18
N THR A 71 -10.83 -7.09 19.17
CA THR A 71 -9.42 -6.73 19.09
C THR A 71 -9.07 -5.72 20.17
N ASP A 72 -8.11 -6.08 21.03
CA ASP A 72 -7.53 -5.15 22.00
C ASP A 72 -6.74 -4.05 21.26
N LEU A 73 -7.32 -2.85 21.23
CA LEU A 73 -6.77 -1.71 20.52
C LEU A 73 -5.52 -1.12 21.21
N ASP A 74 -5.35 -1.32 22.52
CA ASP A 74 -4.16 -0.87 23.24
C ASP A 74 -2.98 -1.79 22.96
N MET A 75 -3.20 -3.09 22.98
CA MET A 75 -2.18 -4.07 22.61
C MET A 75 -1.81 -3.94 21.12
N LEU A 76 -2.79 -3.76 20.24
CA LEU A 76 -2.56 -3.54 18.81
C LEU A 76 -1.71 -2.28 18.60
N TRP A 77 -2.05 -1.17 19.25
CA TRP A 77 -1.32 0.09 19.08
C TRP A 77 0.15 -0.05 19.48
N LYS A 78 0.43 -0.63 20.66
CA LYS A 78 1.80 -0.88 21.13
C LYS A 78 2.60 -1.71 20.13
N LYS A 79 1.99 -2.77 19.60
CA LYS A 79 2.63 -3.65 18.60
C LYS A 79 2.94 -2.91 17.29
N LEU A 80 2.04 -2.03 16.85
CA LEU A 80 2.29 -1.23 15.66
C LEU A 80 3.39 -0.17 15.89
N GLU A 81 3.47 0.43 17.08
CA GLU A 81 4.58 1.31 17.45
C GLU A 81 5.93 0.58 17.45
N GLU A 82 5.98 -0.65 17.97
CA GLU A 82 7.17 -1.52 17.89
C GLU A 82 7.54 -1.84 16.43
N PHE A 83 6.57 -2.19 15.59
CA PHE A 83 6.83 -2.48 14.18
C PHE A 83 7.34 -1.25 13.42
N GLN A 84 6.79 -0.07 13.70
CA GLN A 84 7.28 1.18 13.14
C GLN A 84 8.70 1.48 13.62
N SER A 85 9.01 1.30 14.90
CA SER A 85 10.35 1.60 15.44
C SER A 85 11.44 0.69 14.89
N PHE A 86 11.09 -0.56 14.54
CA PHE A 86 11.98 -1.48 13.82
C PHE A 86 12.03 -1.26 12.30
N GLY A 87 11.26 -0.30 11.77
CA GLY A 87 11.24 -0.01 10.33
C GLY A 87 10.57 -1.10 9.49
N TYR A 88 9.65 -1.89 10.08
CA TYR A 88 8.94 -2.92 9.33
C TYR A 88 7.93 -2.32 8.36
N LEU A 89 7.85 -2.94 7.18
CA LEU A 89 6.83 -2.62 6.19
C LEU A 89 5.47 -3.12 6.68
N MET A 90 4.47 -2.24 6.66
CA MET A 90 3.13 -2.55 7.12
C MET A 90 2.09 -2.29 6.03
N VAL A 91 1.12 -3.17 5.95
CA VAL A 91 0.00 -3.11 5.01
C VAL A 91 -1.30 -3.38 5.76
N ILE A 92 -2.35 -2.64 5.42
CA ILE A 92 -3.69 -2.83 5.96
C ILE A 92 -4.67 -3.00 4.81
N GLY A 93 -5.66 -3.86 4.96
CA GLY A 93 -6.64 -4.15 3.93
C GLY A 93 -8.07 -4.04 4.43
N THR A 94 -9.00 -3.74 3.52
CA THR A 94 -10.43 -3.90 3.73
C THR A 94 -10.88 -5.27 3.27
N ASP A 95 -11.88 -5.86 3.93
CA ASP A 95 -12.40 -7.18 3.57
C ASP A 95 -13.36 -7.13 2.36
N SER A 96 -13.52 -8.28 1.71
CA SER A 96 -14.43 -8.49 0.57
C SER A 96 -15.90 -8.70 0.99
N LYS A 97 -16.22 -8.54 2.28
CA LYS A 97 -17.59 -8.70 2.84
C LYS A 97 -18.58 -7.72 2.19
N PRO A 98 -19.90 -8.05 2.12
CA PRO A 98 -20.85 -7.35 1.28
C PRO A 98 -20.80 -5.82 1.38
N LYS A 99 -20.92 -5.15 0.22
CA LYS A 99 -20.76 -3.70 0.02
C LYS A 99 -21.36 -2.90 1.16
N ASN A 100 -20.51 -2.48 2.09
CA ASN A 100 -20.92 -1.53 3.12
C ASN A 100 -20.88 -0.13 2.50
N LYS A 101 -22.01 0.34 1.99
CA LYS A 101 -22.15 1.68 1.35
C LYS A 101 -21.52 2.81 2.20
N LYS A 102 -21.51 2.67 3.55
CA LYS A 102 -20.93 3.65 4.47
C LYS A 102 -19.40 3.76 4.38
N ILE A 103 -18.69 2.69 3.97
CA ILE A 103 -17.23 2.67 3.84
C ILE A 103 -16.80 3.43 2.58
N SER A 104 -17.45 3.10 1.45
CA SER A 104 -17.21 3.75 0.15
C SER A 104 -17.50 5.27 0.20
N MET A 105 -18.56 5.70 0.91
CA MET A 105 -18.85 7.13 1.11
C MET A 105 -17.73 7.90 1.81
N LYS A 106 -16.91 7.23 2.62
CA LYS A 106 -15.75 7.84 3.30
C LYS A 106 -14.45 7.73 2.50
N GLY A 107 -14.50 7.25 1.25
CA GLY A 107 -13.34 7.18 0.37
C GLY A 107 -12.45 5.97 0.58
N LEU A 108 -12.85 4.98 1.39
CA LEU A 108 -12.19 3.68 1.44
C LEU A 108 -12.78 2.75 0.37
N GLN A 109 -11.89 2.08 -0.35
CA GLN A 109 -12.21 1.05 -1.32
C GLN A 109 -12.39 -0.27 -0.58
N GLN A 110 -13.31 -1.07 -1.08
CA GLN A 110 -13.56 -2.42 -0.60
C GLN A 110 -12.59 -3.39 -1.27
N ASP A 111 -12.23 -4.47 -0.58
CA ASP A 111 -11.31 -5.49 -1.09
C ASP A 111 -10.00 -4.87 -1.60
N HIS A 112 -9.45 -3.94 -0.81
CA HIS A 112 -8.32 -3.12 -1.22
C HIS A 112 -7.24 -3.05 -0.16
N ALA A 113 -6.00 -3.06 -0.63
CA ALA A 113 -4.80 -2.95 0.18
C ALA A 113 -4.29 -1.51 0.24
N TYR A 114 -3.81 -1.12 1.41
CA TYR A 114 -3.25 0.19 1.67
C TYR A 114 -1.93 0.07 2.41
N ALA A 115 -0.97 0.91 2.05
CA ALA A 115 0.27 1.01 2.81
C ALA A 115 0.01 1.73 4.14
N LEU A 116 0.41 1.14 5.26
CA LEU A 116 0.40 1.82 6.56
C LEU A 116 1.77 2.48 6.72
N LEU A 117 1.80 3.79 6.53
CA LEU A 117 3.04 4.57 6.37
C LEU A 117 3.55 5.11 7.69
N GLU A 118 2.66 5.52 8.58
CA GLU A 118 3.03 6.17 9.84
C GLU A 118 1.96 5.99 10.91
N LEU A 119 2.39 5.92 12.16
CA LEU A 119 1.59 5.99 13.38
C LEU A 119 1.96 7.23 14.17
N ARG A 120 0.94 7.95 14.66
CA ARG A 120 1.13 9.16 15.45
C ARG A 120 0.02 9.36 16.46
N VAL A 121 0.36 9.94 17.62
CA VAL A 121 -0.63 10.48 18.56
C VAL A 121 -0.72 12.00 18.36
N HIS A 122 -1.92 12.51 18.13
CA HIS A 122 -2.17 13.94 17.97
C HIS A 122 -3.43 14.33 18.75
N GLU A 123 -3.32 15.31 19.64
CA GLU A 123 -4.42 15.78 20.51
C GLU A 123 -5.10 14.63 21.28
N GLY A 124 -4.33 13.67 21.77
CA GLY A 124 -4.84 12.50 22.48
C GLY A 124 -5.48 11.42 21.59
N TYR A 125 -5.49 11.60 20.27
CA TYR A 125 -5.98 10.61 19.31
C TYR A 125 -4.85 9.85 18.65
N ARG A 126 -5.01 8.53 18.58
CA ARG A 126 -4.18 7.61 17.80
C ARG A 126 -4.57 7.68 16.33
N LEU A 127 -3.62 8.04 15.47
CA LEU A 127 -3.80 8.25 14.03
C LEU A 127 -2.85 7.37 13.24
N VAL A 128 -3.33 6.88 12.09
CA VAL A 128 -2.51 6.17 11.11
C VAL A 128 -2.52 6.92 9.78
N LEU A 129 -1.35 7.11 9.19
CA LEU A 129 -1.21 7.59 7.84
C LEU A 129 -1.26 6.41 6.88
N VAL A 130 -2.18 6.49 5.92
CA VAL A 130 -2.48 5.41 4.99
C VAL A 130 -2.26 5.87 3.56
N GLY A 131 -1.41 5.16 2.82
CA GLY A 131 -1.14 5.39 1.39
C GLY A 131 -2.04 4.52 0.51
N CYS A 132 -2.63 5.11 -0.52
CA CYS A 132 -3.48 4.42 -1.49
C CYS A 132 -2.96 4.58 -2.92
N PRO A 133 -2.67 3.48 -3.65
CA PRO A 133 -2.19 3.55 -5.04
C PRO A 133 -3.20 4.19 -6.00
N SER A 134 -4.51 3.98 -5.78
CA SER A 134 -5.57 4.49 -6.66
C SER A 134 -5.88 5.97 -6.48
N GLY A 135 -5.16 6.68 -5.60
CA GLY A 135 -5.38 8.10 -5.31
C GLY A 135 -6.65 8.39 -4.51
N SER A 136 -7.40 7.38 -4.07
CA SER A 136 -8.58 7.55 -3.22
C SER A 136 -8.18 8.15 -1.87
N LYS A 137 -8.83 9.27 -1.51
CA LYS A 137 -8.57 9.98 -0.25
C LYS A 137 -9.66 9.67 0.77
N TRP A 138 -9.23 9.48 2.02
CA TRP A 138 -10.14 9.42 3.17
C TRP A 138 -10.95 10.72 3.27
N LYS A 139 -12.26 10.59 3.42
CA LYS A 139 -13.23 11.70 3.57
C LYS A 139 -13.92 11.70 4.93
N GLY A 140 -13.53 10.81 5.82
CA GLY A 140 -14.11 10.72 7.17
C GLY A 140 -13.43 11.67 8.16
N LYS A 141 -13.63 11.39 9.46
CA LYS A 141 -13.06 12.22 10.54
C LYS A 141 -11.55 12.36 10.38
N ARG A 142 -11.03 13.57 10.57
CA ARG A 142 -9.60 13.93 10.53
C ARG A 142 -8.92 13.75 9.16
N SER A 143 -9.71 13.68 8.08
CA SER A 143 -9.19 13.71 6.70
C SER A 143 -8.51 15.02 6.31
N ASN A 144 -8.83 16.10 7.01
CA ASN A 144 -8.32 17.45 6.78
C ASN A 144 -7.02 17.74 7.53
N LEU A 145 -6.53 16.82 8.37
CA LEU A 145 -5.23 17.00 9.02
C LEU A 145 -4.14 16.99 7.93
N PRO A 146 -3.15 17.89 8.03
CA PRO A 146 -2.06 17.94 7.06
C PRO A 146 -1.35 16.59 7.02
N ILE A 147 -1.15 16.07 5.81
CA ILE A 147 -0.26 14.93 5.59
C ILE A 147 1.14 15.45 5.93
N TYR A 148 1.76 14.95 6.99
CA TYR A 148 3.11 15.34 7.37
C TYR A 148 4.08 14.94 6.26
N LYS A 149 4.41 15.89 5.38
CA LYS A 149 5.35 15.72 4.28
C LYS A 149 6.07 17.03 4.03
N ASP A 150 7.12 17.27 4.80
CA ASP A 150 8.23 18.09 4.30
C ASP A 150 9.52 17.26 4.18
N GLU A 151 9.83 16.36 5.11
CA GLU A 151 11.14 15.69 5.10
C GLU A 151 11.22 14.50 4.14
N VAL A 152 10.19 13.63 4.10
CA VAL A 152 10.21 12.44 3.25
C VAL A 152 10.00 12.75 1.77
N MET A 153 9.41 13.90 1.40
CA MET A 153 9.23 14.29 -0.01
C MET A 153 10.30 15.27 -0.51
N LYS A 154 10.90 16.10 0.35
CA LYS A 154 11.98 17.02 -0.07
C LYS A 154 13.16 16.28 -0.68
N GLY A 155 13.58 15.18 -0.05
CA GLY A 155 14.68 14.36 -0.57
C GLY A 155 14.44 13.83 -1.99
N TRP A 156 13.19 13.54 -2.38
CA TRP A 156 12.88 13.09 -3.74
C TRP A 156 12.80 14.24 -4.74
N SER A 157 12.31 15.40 -4.32
CA SER A 157 12.27 16.60 -5.18
C SER A 157 13.65 17.22 -5.43
N GLU A 158 14.63 16.97 -4.55
CA GLU A 158 16.03 17.38 -4.73
C GLU A 158 16.79 16.42 -5.66
N ILE A 159 16.45 15.13 -5.64
CA ILE A 159 16.99 14.13 -6.58
C ILE A 159 16.45 14.36 -8.01
N GLU A 160 15.22 14.84 -8.17
CA GLU A 160 14.64 15.15 -9.49
C GLU A 160 15.18 16.43 -10.15
N LYS A 161 16.01 17.20 -9.44
CA LYS A 161 16.62 18.45 -9.94
C LYS A 161 18.08 18.30 -10.38
N ASN A 162 18.67 17.10 -10.25
CA ASN A 162 20.01 16.76 -10.70
C ASN A 162 19.95 15.69 -11.79
#